data_AF-A0A5E8B7B3-F1
#
_entry.id   AF-A0A5E8B7B3-F1
#
_cell.length_a   1.000
_cell.length_b   1.000
_cell.length_c   1.000
_cell.angle_alpha   90.00
_cell.angle_beta   90.00
_cell.angle_gamma   90.00
#
_symmetry.space_group_name_H-M   'P 1'
#
loop_
_entity.id
_entity.type
_entity.pdbx_description
1 polymer ?
#
loop_
_entity_poly.entity_id
_entity_poly.type
_entity_poly.pdbx_seq_one_letter_code
_entity_poly.pdbx_strand_id
1 'polypeptide(L)'
;MSQVLIDHLPYIDTDEPSEQMIQLSKTLIDKELTHMNPSNLHPNLPKPLSSSLSEPLDSWLTHVGTRTDSDPHHKYPRLDLDRYSSPLSSSSSSSPDLAQAYVALAYTQARRESLALAATHGKNQWLAGNATLERTLENVESAQREARARVELAQNARREAQNAARPTVEYLEDRWKNGIQNVVQVNVAALELKAQKKE
;
A
#
# COMPACT_ATOMS: atom_id res chain seq x y z
N MET A 1 -21.31 0.58 -25.43
CA MET A 1 -20.80 1.79 -24.76
C MET A 1 -19.41 2.04 -25.33
N SER A 2 -19.22 3.13 -26.07
CA SER A 2 -17.88 3.55 -26.49
C SER A 2 -17.03 3.70 -25.23
N GLN A 3 -16.00 2.87 -25.06
CA GLN A 3 -15.01 3.10 -24.01
C GLN A 3 -14.46 4.50 -24.24
N VAL A 4 -14.73 5.41 -23.31
CA VAL A 4 -14.05 6.70 -23.27
C VAL A 4 -12.60 6.35 -22.95
N LEU A 5 -11.77 6.30 -23.99
CA LEU A 5 -10.33 6.14 -23.85
C LEU A 5 -9.83 7.46 -23.27
N ILE A 6 -9.64 7.51 -21.96
CA ILE A 6 -8.98 8.64 -21.31
C ILE A 6 -7.52 8.58 -21.73
N ASP A 7 -7.12 9.51 -22.59
CA ASP A 7 -5.76 9.54 -23.15
C ASP A 7 -4.84 10.39 -22.26
N HIS A 8 -3.77 9.77 -21.80
CA HIS A 8 -2.66 10.41 -21.09
C HIS A 8 -1.40 9.72 -21.60
N LEU A 9 -0.48 10.50 -22.17
CA LEU A 9 0.60 9.99 -23.02
C LEU A 9 1.99 10.28 -22.42
N PRO A 10 2.40 9.60 -21.32
CA PRO A 10 3.64 9.93 -20.59
C PRO A 10 4.93 9.92 -21.43
N TYR A 11 4.96 9.22 -22.56
CA TYR A 11 6.14 9.14 -23.42
C TYR A 11 6.17 10.21 -24.52
N ILE A 12 5.04 10.88 -24.78
CA ILE A 12 4.94 12.02 -25.70
C ILE A 12 5.01 13.32 -24.90
N ASP A 13 4.27 13.37 -23.79
CA ASP A 13 4.24 14.49 -22.84
C ASP A 13 5.50 14.45 -21.96
N THR A 14 6.66 14.73 -22.53
CA THR A 14 7.96 14.64 -21.86
C THR A 14 8.23 15.78 -20.88
N ASP A 15 7.41 16.84 -20.93
CA ASP A 15 7.53 17.98 -20.03
C ASP A 15 7.02 17.58 -18.65
N GLU A 16 7.93 17.45 -17.69
CA GLU A 16 7.54 17.18 -16.30
C GLU A 16 6.62 18.32 -15.82
N PRO A 17 5.44 17.99 -15.25
CA PRO A 17 4.51 19.01 -14.81
C PRO A 17 5.17 19.94 -13.79
N SER A 18 5.14 21.25 -14.05
CA SER A 18 5.58 22.24 -13.08
C SER A 18 4.82 22.06 -11.76
N GLU A 19 5.50 22.28 -10.63
CA GLU A 19 4.89 22.19 -9.30
C GLU A 19 3.60 23.04 -9.20
N GLN A 20 3.58 24.20 -9.88
CA GLN A 20 2.39 25.05 -9.96
C GLN A 20 1.20 24.35 -10.65
N MET A 21 1.45 23.62 -11.73
CA MET A 21 0.40 22.89 -12.46
C MET A 21 -0.14 21.72 -11.63
N ILE A 22 0.72 21.06 -10.85
CA ILE A 22 0.31 20.00 -9.92
C ILE A 22 -0.57 20.57 -8.79
N GLN A 23 -0.21 21.73 -8.24
CA GLN A 23 -1.03 22.36 -7.21
C GLN A 23 -2.37 22.81 -7.79
N LEU A 24 -2.38 23.43 -8.96
CA LEU A 24 -3.61 23.84 -9.64
C LEU A 24 -4.51 22.64 -9.94
N SER A 25 -3.98 21.55 -10.49
CA SER A 25 -4.78 20.35 -10.77
C SER A 25 -5.36 19.74 -9.50
N LYS A 26 -4.59 19.66 -8.41
CA LYS A 26 -5.08 19.24 -7.09
C LYS A 26 -6.21 20.14 -6.60
N THR A 27 -6.06 21.47 -6.67
CA THR A 27 -7.13 22.38 -6.24
C THR A 27 -8.41 22.24 -7.06
N LEU A 28 -8.32 21.90 -8.35
CA LEU A 28 -9.49 21.63 -9.19
C LEU A 28 -10.15 20.31 -8.82
N ILE A 29 -9.35 19.26 -8.58
CA ILE A 29 -9.84 17.96 -8.10
C ILE A 29 -10.55 18.13 -6.75
N ASP A 30 -9.97 18.89 -5.82
CA ASP A 30 -10.57 19.12 -4.50
C ASP A 30 -11.91 19.86 -4.60
N LYS A 31 -12.02 20.85 -5.49
CA LYS A 31 -13.29 21.54 -5.77
C LYS A 31 -14.36 20.58 -6.28
N GLU A 32 -14.04 19.71 -7.23
CA GLU A 32 -14.98 18.71 -7.74
C GLU A 32 -15.35 17.68 -6.66
N LEU A 33 -14.39 17.29 -5.83
CA LEU A 33 -14.62 16.39 -4.70
C LEU A 33 -15.54 17.00 -3.65
N THR A 34 -15.64 18.32 -3.48
CA THR A 34 -16.61 18.92 -2.55
C THR A 34 -18.07 18.63 -2.91
N HIS A 35 -18.35 18.37 -4.19
CA HIS A 35 -19.69 18.01 -4.67
C HIS A 35 -19.96 16.51 -4.55
N MET A 36 -18.95 15.69 -4.25
CA MET A 36 -19.08 14.26 -4.00
C MET A 36 -18.93 13.95 -2.51
N ASN A 37 -19.80 13.11 -1.95
CA ASN A 37 -19.62 12.64 -0.58
C ASN A 37 -18.51 11.58 -0.53
N PRO A 38 -17.32 11.85 0.06
CA PRO A 38 -16.22 10.89 0.09
C PRO A 38 -16.53 9.64 0.93
N SER A 39 -17.55 9.72 1.78
CA SER A 39 -18.03 8.60 2.61
C SER A 39 -18.88 7.58 1.83
N ASN A 40 -19.33 7.92 0.62
CA ASN A 40 -20.15 7.01 -0.18
C ASN A 40 -19.23 6.12 -1.02
N LEU A 41 -18.98 4.91 -0.53
CA LEU A 41 -18.18 3.91 -1.24
C LEU A 41 -18.80 3.65 -2.63
N HIS A 42 -17.95 3.59 -3.65
CA HIS A 42 -18.36 3.24 -5.00
C HIS A 42 -19.12 1.89 -5.02
N PRO A 43 -20.25 1.75 -5.74
CA PRO A 43 -21.10 0.56 -5.67
C PRO A 43 -20.42 -0.76 -6.07
N ASN A 44 -19.34 -0.70 -6.85
CA ASN A 44 -18.53 -1.87 -7.22
C ASN A 44 -17.43 -2.23 -6.21
N LEU A 45 -17.25 -1.45 -5.14
CA LEU A 45 -16.35 -1.86 -4.07
C LEU A 45 -17.00 -3.02 -3.30
N PRO A 46 -16.30 -4.14 -3.11
CA PRO A 46 -16.79 -5.17 -2.20
C PRO A 46 -16.99 -4.52 -0.83
N LYS A 47 -18.14 -4.80 -0.20
CA LYS A 47 -18.43 -4.33 1.15
C LYS A 47 -17.24 -4.71 2.04
N PRO A 48 -16.71 -3.79 2.88
CA PRO A 48 -15.64 -4.14 3.79
C PRO A 48 -16.04 -5.40 4.55
N LEU A 49 -15.12 -6.37 4.61
CA LEU A 49 -15.34 -7.61 5.34
C LEU A 49 -15.69 -7.23 6.78
N SER A 50 -16.91 -7.54 7.20
CA SER A 50 -17.25 -7.48 8.61
C SER A 50 -16.33 -8.44 9.33
N SER A 51 -15.78 -8.02 10.46
CA SER A 51 -15.05 -8.88 11.36
C SER A 51 -15.85 -10.17 11.58
N SER A 52 -15.18 -11.32 11.46
CA SER A 52 -15.78 -12.62 11.78
C SER A 52 -15.91 -12.84 13.29
N LEU A 53 -15.55 -11.83 14.09
CA LEU A 53 -15.48 -11.91 15.53
C LEU A 53 -16.87 -11.58 16.10
N SER A 54 -17.14 -12.13 17.29
CA SER A 54 -18.31 -11.75 18.05
C SER A 54 -18.17 -10.28 18.50
N GLU A 55 -19.26 -9.53 18.52
CA GLU A 55 -19.31 -8.12 18.98
C GLU A 55 -18.50 -7.82 20.27
N PRO A 56 -18.56 -8.64 21.34
CA PRO A 56 -17.71 -8.44 22.53
C PRO A 56 -16.20 -8.63 22.26
N LEU A 57 -15.81 -9.45 21.30
CA LEU A 57 -14.41 -9.72 20.99
C LEU A 57 -13.81 -8.61 20.10
N ASP A 58 -14.59 -8.06 19.17
CA ASP A 58 -14.19 -6.87 18.41
C ASP A 58 -14.05 -5.63 19.30
N SER A 59 -15.00 -5.40 20.21
CA SER A 59 -14.91 -4.29 21.16
C SER A 59 -13.70 -4.45 22.11
N TRP A 60 -13.36 -5.68 22.48
CA TRP A 60 -12.13 -5.94 23.23
C TRP A 60 -10.86 -5.71 22.39
N LEU A 61 -10.82 -6.20 21.15
CA LEU A 61 -9.64 -6.05 20.28
C LEU A 61 -9.36 -4.59 19.96
N THR A 62 -10.41 -3.82 19.67
CA THR A 62 -10.31 -2.38 19.46
C THR A 62 -9.81 -1.68 20.73
N HIS A 63 -10.35 -2.03 21.90
CA HIS A 63 -9.88 -1.49 23.18
C HIS A 63 -8.40 -1.81 23.47
N VAL A 64 -7.94 -3.02 23.14
CA VAL A 64 -6.53 -3.41 23.28
C VAL A 64 -5.64 -2.70 22.26
N GLY A 65 -6.10 -2.51 21.02
CA GLY A 65 -5.37 -1.85 19.95
C GLY A 65 -5.20 -0.34 20.15
N THR A 66 -6.11 0.31 20.88
CA THR A 66 -6.05 1.75 21.21
C THR A 66 -5.34 2.05 22.54
N ARG A 67 -4.82 1.02 23.22
CA ARG A 67 -4.23 1.15 24.55
C ARG A 67 -2.90 1.91 24.49
N THR A 68 -2.92 3.18 24.90
CA THR A 68 -1.72 4.00 25.12
C THR A 68 -1.27 3.92 26.60
N ASP A 69 -0.01 4.24 26.89
CA ASP A 69 0.53 4.20 28.27
C ASP A 69 -0.15 5.17 29.25
N SER A 70 -1.06 6.02 28.77
CA SER A 70 -1.80 7.02 29.53
C SER A 70 -3.24 6.63 29.91
N ASP A 71 -3.73 5.44 29.53
CA ASP A 71 -5.12 5.03 29.76
C ASP A 71 -5.35 4.55 31.21
N PRO A 72 -6.37 5.06 31.97
CA PRO A 72 -6.69 4.60 33.33
C PRO A 72 -6.97 3.09 33.48
N HIS A 73 -7.29 2.39 32.38
CA HIS A 73 -7.49 0.94 32.33
C HIS A 73 -6.17 0.13 32.16
N HIS A 74 -5.00 0.79 32.20
CA HIS A 74 -3.69 0.14 32.38
C HIS A 74 -3.57 -0.69 33.69
N LYS A 75 -4.59 -0.68 34.54
CA LYS A 75 -4.67 -1.43 35.80
C LYS A 75 -4.66 -2.96 35.65
N TYR A 76 -4.79 -3.50 34.44
CA TYR A 76 -4.52 -4.92 34.20
C TYR A 76 -3.08 -5.07 33.69
N PRO A 77 -2.14 -5.49 34.56
CA PRO A 77 -0.78 -5.78 34.13
C PRO A 77 -0.83 -6.84 33.03
N ARG A 78 0.05 -6.72 32.03
CA ARG A 78 0.38 -7.85 31.14
C ARG A 78 0.73 -9.04 32.05
N LEU A 79 0.34 -10.25 31.66
CA LEU A 79 0.57 -11.45 32.46
C LEU A 79 2.01 -11.46 32.98
N ASP A 80 2.16 -11.26 34.29
CA ASP A 80 3.46 -11.13 34.93
C ASP A 80 4.05 -12.52 35.15
N LEU A 81 5.13 -12.79 34.42
CA LEU A 81 5.84 -14.07 34.44
C LEU A 81 6.94 -14.11 35.52
N ASP A 82 7.18 -12.99 36.23
CA ASP A 82 8.24 -12.90 37.23
C ASP A 82 7.99 -13.87 38.41
N ARG A 83 6.73 -14.24 38.65
CA ARG A 83 6.35 -15.30 39.60
C ARG A 83 7.02 -16.63 39.30
N TYR A 84 7.23 -16.96 38.02
CA TYR A 84 7.79 -18.24 37.59
C TYR A 84 9.32 -18.19 37.39
N SER A 85 9.92 -17.00 37.36
CA SER A 85 11.37 -16.84 37.21
C SER A 85 12.11 -17.11 38.53
N SER A 86 11.48 -16.85 39.68
CA SER A 86 12.05 -17.11 41.01
C SER A 86 11.00 -17.64 42.02
N PRO A 87 10.57 -18.91 41.90
CA PRO A 87 9.48 -19.49 42.71
C PRO A 87 9.81 -19.65 44.20
N LEU A 88 11.05 -19.42 44.62
CA LEU A 88 11.52 -19.58 46.01
C LEU A 88 11.90 -18.25 46.68
N SER A 89 11.90 -17.13 45.94
CA SER A 89 12.32 -15.82 46.45
C SER A 89 11.18 -14.97 47.01
N SER A 90 9.93 -15.39 46.81
CA SER A 90 8.72 -14.62 47.14
C SER A 90 8.12 -14.96 48.51
N SER A 91 8.62 -15.98 49.23
CA SER A 91 8.13 -16.34 50.56
C SER A 91 8.83 -15.52 51.65
N SER A 92 8.22 -14.40 52.06
CA SER A 92 8.55 -13.67 53.29
C SER A 92 8.14 -14.42 54.57
N SER A 93 7.52 -15.60 54.44
CA SER A 93 7.15 -16.49 55.53
C SER A 93 8.24 -17.50 55.85
N SER A 94 8.48 -17.75 57.14
CA SER A 94 9.51 -18.66 57.68
C SER A 94 9.34 -20.16 57.30
N SER A 95 8.36 -20.50 56.44
CA SER A 95 8.11 -21.85 55.94
C SER A 95 7.98 -21.84 54.41
N PRO A 96 8.67 -22.75 53.69
CA PRO A 96 8.61 -22.82 52.23
C PRO A 96 7.21 -23.26 51.75
N ASP A 97 6.67 -22.60 50.72
CA ASP A 97 5.43 -23.00 50.06
C ASP A 97 5.66 -24.26 49.21
N LEU A 98 5.33 -25.42 49.80
CA LEU A 98 5.47 -26.74 49.20
C LEU A 98 4.75 -26.86 47.84
N ALA A 99 3.61 -26.19 47.67
CA ALA A 99 2.84 -26.24 46.43
C ALA A 99 3.61 -25.58 45.28
N GLN A 100 4.23 -24.42 45.52
CA GLN A 100 5.07 -23.74 44.54
C GLN A 100 6.32 -24.56 44.20
N ALA A 101 6.93 -25.21 45.20
CA ALA A 101 8.07 -26.10 44.98
C ALA A 101 7.71 -27.30 44.07
N TYR A 102 6.55 -27.92 44.26
CA TYR A 102 6.07 -29.00 43.38
C TYR A 102 5.78 -28.53 41.96
N VAL A 103 5.20 -27.34 41.79
CA VAL A 103 4.96 -26.76 40.45
C VAL A 103 6.28 -26.47 39.74
N ALA A 104 7.26 -25.89 40.44
CA ALA A 104 8.59 -25.65 39.88
C ALA A 104 9.30 -26.96 39.49
N LEU A 105 9.20 -27.99 40.33
CA LEU A 105 9.74 -29.32 40.04
C LEU A 105 9.09 -29.94 38.79
N ALA A 106 7.75 -29.91 38.68
CA ALA A 106 7.05 -30.42 37.51
C ALA A 106 7.46 -29.67 36.22
N TYR A 107 7.59 -28.35 36.27
CA TYR A 107 8.04 -27.55 35.13
C TYR A 107 9.49 -27.87 34.73
N THR A 108 10.40 -28.02 35.70
CA THR A 108 11.80 -28.38 35.40
C THR A 108 11.92 -29.78 34.82
N GLN A 109 11.11 -30.74 35.27
CA GLN A 109 11.04 -32.09 34.69
C GLN A 109 10.54 -32.05 33.23
N ALA A 110 9.42 -31.38 32.97
CA ALA A 110 8.89 -31.19 31.62
C ALA A 110 9.88 -30.47 30.70
N ARG A 111 10.59 -29.44 31.22
CA ARG A 111 11.64 -28.74 30.49
C ARG A 111 12.81 -29.65 30.15
N ARG A 112 13.24 -30.51 31.08
CA ARG A 112 14.32 -31.48 30.83
C ARG A 112 13.95 -32.45 29.71
N GLU A 113 12.72 -32.96 29.71
CA GLU A 113 12.22 -33.84 28.64
C GLU A 113 12.13 -33.11 27.29
N SER A 114 11.61 -31.89 27.29
CA SER A 114 11.57 -31.03 26.10
C SER A 114 12.98 -30.73 25.55
N LEU A 115 13.95 -30.42 26.42
CA LEU A 115 15.34 -30.20 26.02
C LEU A 115 16.01 -31.47 25.49
N ALA A 116 15.68 -32.65 26.03
CA ALA A 116 16.18 -33.91 25.49
C ALA A 116 15.66 -34.14 24.06
N LEU A 117 14.37 -33.91 23.81
CA LEU A 117 13.76 -33.99 22.48
C LEU A 117 14.32 -32.92 21.52
N ALA A 118 14.56 -31.71 22.02
CA ALA A 118 15.15 -30.63 21.24
C ALA A 118 16.63 -30.92 20.90
N ALA A 119 17.38 -31.55 21.79
CA ALA A 119 18.76 -31.97 21.52
C ALA A 119 18.83 -33.05 20.44
N THR A 120 17.87 -33.99 20.41
CA THR A 120 17.85 -35.07 19.42
C THR A 120 17.31 -34.63 18.06
N HIS A 121 16.26 -33.80 18.01
CA HIS A 121 15.56 -33.46 16.77
C HIS A 121 15.67 -32.00 16.35
N GLY A 122 16.09 -31.09 17.24
CA GLY A 122 16.05 -29.65 17.00
C GLY A 122 16.87 -29.22 15.79
N LYS A 123 18.07 -29.77 15.61
CA LYS A 123 18.89 -29.49 14.42
C LYS A 123 18.18 -29.87 13.12
N ASN A 124 17.59 -31.06 13.07
CA ASN A 124 16.93 -31.56 11.86
C ASN A 124 15.64 -30.78 11.55
N GLN A 125 14.87 -30.44 12.59
CA GLN A 125 13.67 -29.61 12.44
C GLN A 125 14.02 -28.18 11.99
N TRP A 126 15.10 -27.61 12.53
CA TRP A 126 15.58 -26.30 12.11
C TRP A 126 16.02 -26.29 10.65
N LEU A 127 16.77 -27.30 10.22
CA LEU A 127 17.18 -27.43 8.81
C LEU A 127 15.98 -27.62 7.87
N ALA A 128 14.99 -28.42 8.27
CA ALA A 128 13.75 -28.59 7.50
C ALA A 128 12.98 -27.27 7.40
N GLY A 129 12.86 -26.52 8.50
CA GLY A 129 12.26 -25.19 8.53
C GLY A 129 12.97 -24.23 7.58
N ASN A 130 14.31 -24.16 7.65
CA ASN A 130 15.09 -23.32 6.74
C ASN A 130 14.88 -23.70 5.27
N ALA A 131 14.90 -24.99 4.93
CA ALA A 131 14.66 -25.44 3.56
C ALA A 131 13.25 -25.08 3.07
N THR A 132 12.24 -25.06 3.96
CA THR A 132 10.91 -24.56 3.60
C THR A 132 10.91 -23.05 3.36
N LEU A 133 11.62 -22.28 4.19
CA LEU A 133 11.75 -20.83 4.03
C LEU A 133 12.48 -20.47 2.75
N GLU A 134 13.58 -21.16 2.43
CA GLU A 134 14.33 -21.00 1.18
C GLU A 134 13.43 -21.24 -0.04
N ARG A 135 12.66 -22.34 -0.05
CA ARG A 135 11.70 -22.60 -1.12
C ARG A 135 10.62 -21.51 -1.24
N THR A 136 10.10 -21.01 -0.12
CA THR A 136 9.11 -19.92 -0.16
C THR A 136 9.71 -18.64 -0.71
N LEU A 137 10.97 -18.34 -0.36
CA LEU A 137 11.70 -17.20 -0.87
C LEU A 137 11.93 -17.32 -2.38
N GLU A 138 12.40 -18.47 -2.86
CA GLU A 138 12.59 -18.73 -4.29
C GLU A 138 11.30 -18.55 -5.10
N ASN A 139 10.17 -19.02 -4.56
CA ASN A 139 8.86 -18.85 -5.20
C ASN A 139 8.41 -17.37 -5.25
N VAL A 140 8.67 -16.60 -4.20
CA VAL A 140 8.34 -15.17 -4.19
C VAL A 140 9.26 -14.40 -5.15
N GLU A 141 10.54 -14.75 -5.20
CA GLU A 141 11.48 -14.16 -6.15
C GLU A 141 11.16 -14.50 -7.60
N SER A 142 10.71 -15.72 -7.89
CA SER A 142 10.25 -16.09 -9.23
C SER A 142 8.99 -15.31 -9.62
N ALA A 143 8.01 -15.23 -8.72
CA ALA A 143 6.80 -14.43 -8.94
C ALA A 143 7.12 -12.94 -9.16
N GLN A 144 8.09 -12.39 -8.43
CA GLN A 144 8.54 -11.02 -8.61
C GLN A 144 9.19 -10.81 -9.98
N ARG A 145 10.04 -11.73 -10.42
CA ARG A 145 10.67 -11.68 -11.76
C ARG A 145 9.63 -11.75 -12.87
N GLU A 146 8.66 -12.64 -12.75
CA GLU A 146 7.55 -12.73 -13.72
C GLU A 146 6.70 -11.46 -13.75
N ALA A 147 6.35 -10.90 -12.59
CA ALA A 147 5.58 -9.67 -12.50
C ALA A 147 6.33 -8.49 -13.15
N ARG A 148 7.64 -8.37 -12.89
CA ARG A 148 8.49 -7.36 -13.54
C ARG A 148 8.53 -7.52 -15.05
N ALA A 149 8.72 -8.74 -15.56
CA ALA A 149 8.71 -9.00 -17.00
C ALA A 149 7.36 -8.64 -17.65
N ARG A 150 6.23 -8.90 -16.99
CA ARG A 150 4.90 -8.49 -17.47
C ARG A 150 4.74 -6.98 -17.51
N VAL A 151 5.22 -6.27 -16.48
CA VAL A 151 5.21 -4.80 -16.44
C VAL A 151 6.08 -4.23 -17.55
N GLU A 152 7.29 -4.75 -17.75
CA GLU A 152 8.20 -4.32 -18.81
C GLU A 152 7.59 -4.53 -20.20
N LEU A 153 6.96 -5.69 -20.45
CA LEU A 153 6.24 -5.94 -21.71
C LEU A 153 5.14 -4.92 -21.94
N ALA A 154 4.28 -4.68 -20.94
CA ALA A 154 3.19 -3.71 -21.05
C ALA A 154 3.73 -2.28 -21.26
N GLN A 155 4.82 -1.93 -20.60
CA GLN A 155 5.45 -0.62 -20.67
C GLN A 155 6.14 -0.39 -22.02
N ASN A 156 6.75 -1.43 -22.60
CA ASN A 156 7.32 -1.40 -23.95
C ASN A 156 6.21 -1.28 -25.01
N ALA A 157 5.16 -2.08 -24.91
CA ALA A 157 4.01 -1.98 -25.82
C ALA A 157 3.36 -0.59 -25.77
N ARG A 158 3.20 -0.01 -24.58
CA ARG A 158 2.73 1.37 -24.40
C ARG A 158 3.68 2.37 -25.06
N ARG A 159 4.99 2.22 -24.87
CA ARG A 159 6.00 3.11 -25.43
C ARG A 159 6.00 3.07 -26.96
N GLU A 160 5.91 1.90 -27.55
CA GLU A 160 5.83 1.72 -29.01
C GLU A 160 4.57 2.36 -29.58
N ALA A 161 3.40 2.12 -28.97
CA ALA A 161 2.14 2.71 -29.40
C ALA A 161 2.17 4.26 -29.36
N GLN A 162 2.71 4.83 -28.27
CA GLN A 162 2.82 6.28 -28.13
C GLN A 162 3.86 6.86 -29.10
N ASN A 163 5.03 6.24 -29.24
CA ASN A 163 6.03 6.70 -30.21
C ASN A 163 5.53 6.62 -31.66
N ALA A 164 4.69 5.64 -32.00
CA ALA A 164 4.06 5.55 -33.32
C ALA A 164 3.03 6.67 -33.56
N ALA A 165 2.32 7.09 -32.51
CA ALA A 165 1.36 8.20 -32.58
C ALA A 165 2.04 9.58 -32.58
N ARG A 166 3.24 9.74 -31.99
CA ARG A 166 3.92 11.03 -31.86
C ARG A 166 4.01 11.85 -33.16
N PRO A 167 4.48 11.30 -34.31
CA PRO A 167 4.55 12.08 -35.55
C PRO A 167 3.19 12.56 -36.04
N THR A 168 2.12 11.81 -35.75
CA THR A 168 0.76 12.21 -36.14
C THR A 168 0.25 13.36 -35.27
N VAL A 169 0.56 13.35 -33.97
CA VAL A 169 0.22 14.44 -33.06
C VAL A 169 0.95 15.72 -33.44
N GLU A 170 2.27 15.64 -33.66
CA GLU A 170 3.10 16.77 -34.10
C GLU A 170 2.59 17.34 -35.44
N TYR A 171 2.31 16.47 -36.41
CA TYR A 171 1.75 16.89 -37.70
C TYR A 171 0.41 17.61 -37.57
N LEU A 172 -0.49 17.10 -36.72
CA LEU A 172 -1.79 17.72 -36.49
C LEU A 172 -1.66 19.07 -35.80
N GLU A 173 -0.75 19.19 -34.83
CA GLU A 173 -0.46 20.44 -34.13
C GLU A 173 0.09 21.51 -35.09
N ASP A 174 1.07 21.16 -35.91
CA ASP A 174 1.65 22.09 -36.90
C ASP A 174 0.62 22.50 -37.95
N ARG A 175 -0.17 21.54 -38.45
CA ARG A 175 -1.24 21.84 -39.41
C ARG A 175 -2.29 22.77 -38.79
N TRP A 176 -2.62 22.57 -37.52
CA TRP A 176 -3.56 23.41 -36.79
C TRP A 176 -3.01 24.83 -36.57
N LYS A 177 -1.76 24.97 -36.11
CA LYS A 177 -1.08 26.27 -35.96
C LYS A 177 -1.03 27.04 -37.28
N ASN A 178 -0.62 26.38 -38.36
CA ASN A 178 -0.59 26.97 -39.71
C ASN A 178 -2.00 27.36 -40.19
N GLY A 179 -3.01 26.52 -39.91
CA GLY A 179 -4.40 26.82 -40.23
C GLY A 179 -4.90 28.10 -39.56
N ILE A 180 -4.64 28.25 -38.25
CA ILE A 180 -4.99 29.46 -37.50
C ILE A 180 -4.22 30.67 -38.04
N GLN A 181 -2.91 30.53 -38.25
CA GLN A 181 -2.07 31.60 -38.77
C GLN A 181 -2.59 32.09 -40.13
N ASN A 182 -2.95 31.18 -41.04
CA ASN A 182 -3.50 31.53 -42.34
C ASN A 182 -4.85 32.26 -42.22
N VAL A 183 -5.75 31.79 -41.35
CA VAL A 183 -7.03 32.47 -41.12
C VAL A 183 -6.81 33.89 -40.59
N VAL A 184 -5.88 34.07 -39.65
CA VAL A 184 -5.55 35.40 -39.10
C VAL A 184 -4.95 36.30 -40.19
N GLN A 185 -3.97 35.81 -40.95
CA GLN A 185 -3.33 36.58 -42.03
C GLN A 185 -4.32 37.00 -43.12
N VAL A 186 -5.22 36.11 -43.54
CA VAL A 186 -6.26 36.43 -44.52
C VAL A 186 -7.21 37.49 -43.98
N ASN A 187 -7.61 37.41 -42.71
CA ASN A 187 -8.48 38.42 -42.11
C ASN A 187 -7.78 39.79 -41.99
N VAL A 188 -6.50 39.82 -41.62
CA VAL A 188 -5.71 41.07 -41.57
C VAL A 188 -5.61 41.69 -42.96
N ALA A 189 -5.20 40.93 -43.98
CA ALA A 189 -5.11 41.41 -45.36
C ALA A 189 -6.47 41.92 -45.90
N ALA A 190 -7.57 41.25 -45.54
CA ALA A 190 -8.92 41.70 -45.92
C ALA A 190 -9.31 43.02 -45.24
N LEU A 191 -8.87 43.27 -44.00
CA LEU A 191 -9.09 44.54 -43.31
C LEU A 191 -8.24 45.67 -43.90
N GLU A 192 -6.98 45.41 -44.23
CA GLU A 192 -6.10 46.37 -44.90
C GLU A 192 -6.66 46.79 -46.27
N LEU A 193 -7.14 45.83 -47.07
CA LEU A 193 -7.80 46.13 -48.34
C LEU A 193 -9.07 46.97 -48.18
N LYS A 194 -9.83 46.74 -47.10
CA LYS A 194 -11.02 47.55 -46.79
C LYS A 194 -10.63 48.97 -46.36
N ALA A 195 -9.54 49.14 -45.63
CA ALA A 195 -9.03 50.45 -45.22
C ALA A 195 -8.55 51.26 -46.44
N GLN A 196 -7.77 50.63 -47.33
CA GLN A 196 -7.28 51.26 -48.56
C GLN A 196 -8.40 51.69 -49.53
N LYS A 197 -9.55 50.99 -49.54
CA LYS A 197 -10.72 51.38 -50.36
C LYS A 197 -11.55 52.51 -49.76
N LYS A 198 -11.31 52.90 -48.51
CA LYS A 198 -12.08 53.94 -47.81
C LYS A 198 -11.40 55.32 -47.86
N GLU A 199 -10.11 55.36 -48.22
CA GLU A 199 -9.41 56.56 -48.71
C GLU A 199 -9.67 56.75 -50.21
#